data_AF-A0A7C3IGQ1-F1
#
_entry.id   AF-A0A7C3IGQ1-F1
#
_cell.length_a   1.000
_cell.length_b   1.000
_cell.length_c   1.000
_cell.angle_alpha   90.00
_cell.angle_beta   90.00
_cell.angle_gamma   90.00
#
_symmetry.space_group_name_H-M   'P 1'
#
loop_
_entity.id
_entity.type
_entity.pdbx_description
1 polymer ?
#
loop_
_entity_poly.entity_id
_entity_poly.type
_entity_poly.pdbx_seq_one_letter_code
_entity_poly.pdbx_strand_id
1 'polypeptide(L)'
;MARHEFRLPDLGDDAGNEAIVSFWYTEVGEGVEKDQGVLEMRTDKATFDVPAPISGTLAEIRVHDDDKVKVGDILGIIETAS
;
A
#
# COMPACT_ATOMS: atom_id res chain seq x y z
N MET A 1 14.82 -14.34 -0.90
CA MET A 1 13.73 -13.77 -0.06
C MET A 1 14.18 -12.41 0.47
N ALA A 2 13.83 -11.33 -0.22
CA ALA A 2 14.04 -9.97 0.26
C ALA A 2 12.70 -9.43 0.80
N ARG A 3 12.74 -8.80 1.98
CA ARG A 3 11.58 -8.12 2.56
C ARG A 3 11.64 -6.66 2.14
N HIS A 4 10.61 -6.22 1.44
CA HIS A 4 10.41 -4.84 1.04
C HIS A 4 9.31 -4.21 1.86
N GLU A 5 9.62 -3.07 2.48
CA GLU A 5 8.63 -2.27 3.19
C GLU A 5 7.71 -1.60 2.17
N PHE A 6 6.44 -2.00 2.16
CA PHE A 6 5.42 -1.34 1.38
C PHE A 6 4.95 -0.11 2.13
N ARG A 7 5.51 1.03 1.74
CA ARG A 7 5.18 2.34 2.30
C ARG A 7 4.31 3.12 1.34
N LEU A 8 3.48 4.00 1.89
CA LEU A 8 2.71 4.94 1.08
C LEU A 8 3.70 5.86 0.32
N PRO A 9 3.71 5.85 -1.03
CA PRO A 9 4.49 6.83 -1.78
C PRO A 9 3.99 8.24 -1.50
N ASP A 10 4.85 9.23 -1.72
CA ASP A 10 4.48 10.64 -1.61
C ASP A 10 3.33 10.94 -2.58
N LEU A 11 2.19 11.37 -2.02
CA LEU A 11 0.98 11.65 -2.79
C LEU A 11 1.03 12.99 -3.54
N GLY A 12 2.16 13.72 -3.45
CA GLY A 12 2.34 15.03 -4.05
C GLY A 12 1.54 16.11 -3.31
N ASP A 13 2.03 17.36 -3.39
CA ASP A 13 1.59 18.54 -2.63
C ASP A 13 0.05 18.83 -2.58
N ASP A 14 -0.76 18.16 -3.40
CA ASP A 14 -2.22 18.42 -3.54
C ASP A 14 -3.12 17.40 -2.81
N ALA A 15 -2.63 16.18 -2.57
CA ALA A 15 -3.30 15.18 -1.76
C ALA A 15 -2.65 15.20 -0.38
N GLY A 16 -3.36 15.75 0.61
CA GLY A 16 -2.81 15.99 1.96
C GLY A 16 -2.01 14.81 2.53
N ASN A 17 -1.10 15.09 3.47
CA ASN A 17 -0.15 14.14 4.07
C ASN A 17 -0.77 12.89 4.75
N GLU A 18 -2.10 12.72 4.68
CA GLU A 18 -2.90 11.73 5.35
C GLU A 18 -3.84 11.08 4.33
N ALA A 19 -3.85 9.75 4.29
CA ALA A 19 -4.75 8.95 3.48
C ALA A 19 -5.39 7.87 4.34
N ILE A 20 -6.60 7.46 3.96
CA ILE A 20 -7.37 6.43 4.65
C ILE A 20 -7.40 5.19 3.76
N VAL A 21 -7.12 4.03 4.33
CA VAL A 21 -7.22 2.76 3.62
C VAL A 21 -8.70 2.46 3.37
N SER A 22 -9.09 2.42 2.09
CA SER A 22 -10.47 2.18 1.68
C SER A 22 -10.73 0.67 1.58
N PHE A 23 -9.88 -0.03 0.82
CA PHE A 23 -10.03 -1.45 0.56
C PHE A 23 -8.71 -2.10 0.16
N TRP A 24 -8.43 -3.30 0.67
CA TRP A 24 -7.31 -4.13 0.21
C TRP A 24 -7.78 -5.06 -0.89
N TYR A 25 -7.18 -4.99 -2.07
CA TYR A 25 -7.46 -5.95 -3.14
C TYR A 25 -6.75 -7.28 -2.92
N THR A 26 -5.71 -7.30 -2.08
CA THR A 26 -4.85 -8.45 -1.84
C THR A 26 -4.77 -8.75 -0.36
N GLU A 27 -4.64 -10.03 -0.01
CA GLU A 27 -4.52 -10.49 1.38
C GLU A 27 -3.10 -10.94 1.74
N VAL A 28 -2.82 -11.08 3.04
CA VAL A 28 -1.53 -11.65 3.51
C VAL A 28 -1.38 -13.07 2.98
N GLY A 29 -0.27 -13.32 2.28
CA GLY A 29 0.04 -14.56 1.60
C GLY A 29 -0.28 -14.54 0.10
N GLU A 30 -0.90 -13.47 -0.41
CA GLU A 30 -1.25 -13.35 -1.83
C GLU A 30 -0.10 -12.76 -2.66
N GLY A 31 0.01 -13.20 -3.91
CA GLY A 31 0.99 -12.70 -4.86
C GLY A 31 0.58 -11.35 -5.45
N VAL A 32 1.49 -10.38 -5.38
CA VAL A 32 1.31 -9.04 -5.94
C VAL A 32 2.31 -8.82 -7.07
N GLU A 33 1.91 -8.17 -8.16
CA GLU A 33 2.80 -7.85 -9.28
C GLU A 33 3.19 -6.36 -9.25
N LYS A 34 4.41 -6.04 -9.68
CA LYS A 34 4.85 -4.66 -9.85
C LYS A 34 3.85 -3.90 -10.75
N ASP A 35 3.51 -2.68 -10.37
CA ASP A 35 2.54 -1.83 -11.07
C ASP A 35 1.07 -2.33 -10.99
N GLN A 36 0.80 -3.43 -10.26
CA GLN A 36 -0.56 -3.89 -9.96
C GLN A 36 -1.12 -3.16 -8.73
N GLY A 37 -2.37 -2.71 -8.80
CA GLY A 37 -3.07 -2.09 -7.66
C GLY A 37 -3.22 -3.07 -6.50
N VAL A 38 -2.58 -2.78 -5.36
CA VAL A 38 -2.60 -3.64 -4.17
C VAL A 38 -3.74 -3.28 -3.23
N LEU A 39 -4.01 -1.98 -3.13
CA LEU A 39 -5.06 -1.44 -2.28
C LEU A 39 -5.57 -0.12 -2.83
N GLU A 40 -6.76 0.27 -2.39
CA GLU A 40 -7.40 1.55 -2.67
C GLU A 40 -7.30 2.45 -1.43
N MET A 41 -6.91 3.70 -1.65
CA MET A 41 -6.88 4.72 -0.61
C MET A 41 -7.76 5.89 -0.96
N ARG A 42 -8.40 6.45 0.06
CA ARG A 42 -9.19 7.66 -0.04
C ARG A 42 -8.58 8.75 0.82
N THR A 43 -8.48 9.93 0.23
CA THR A 43 -8.21 11.19 0.93
C THR A 43 -9.51 11.99 1.04
N ASP A 44 -9.49 13.07 1.81
CA ASP A 44 -10.63 13.99 1.95
C ASP A 44 -11.16 14.52 0.60
N LYS A 45 -10.29 14.59 -0.42
CA LYS A 45 -10.61 15.19 -1.72
C LYS A 45 -10.68 14.23 -2.90
N ALA A 46 -10.02 13.07 -2.82
CA ALA A 46 -9.92 12.15 -3.94
C ALA A 46 -9.60 10.71 -3.51
N THR A 47 -9.91 9.74 -4.38
CA THR A 47 -9.62 8.31 -4.17
C THR A 47 -8.61 7.87 -5.22
N PHE A 48 -7.60 7.10 -4.81
CA PHE A 48 -6.53 6.62 -5.67
C PHE A 48 -6.14 5.19 -5.28
N ASP A 49 -5.82 4.36 -6.26
CA ASP A 49 -5.20 3.06 -6.05
C ASP A 49 -3.69 3.21 -5.79
N VAL A 50 -3.16 2.41 -4.88
CA VAL A 50 -1.72 2.32 -4.63
C VAL A 50 -1.19 1.13 -5.41
N PRO A 51 -0.33 1.35 -6.42
CA PRO A 51 0.31 0.27 -7.15
C PRO A 51 1.46 -0.34 -6.34
N ALA A 52 1.70 -1.64 -6.52
CA ALA A 52 2.81 -2.31 -5.86
C ALA A 52 4.14 -1.81 -6.46
N PRO A 53 5.13 -1.41 -5.63
CA PRO A 53 6.43 -0.97 -6.12
C PRO A 53 7.27 -2.12 -6.68
N ILE A 54 6.93 -3.36 -6.35
CA ILE A 54 7.67 -4.57 -6.72
C ILE A 54 6.76 -5.79 -6.79
N SER A 55 7.09 -6.77 -7.63
CA SER A 55 6.42 -8.07 -7.66
C SER A 55 6.91 -8.95 -6.51
N GLY A 56 5.99 -9.52 -5.73
CA GLY A 56 6.28 -10.37 -4.60
C GLY A 56 5.04 -11.01 -4.00
N THR A 57 5.09 -11.32 -2.72
CA THR A 57 3.98 -11.86 -1.94
C THR A 57 3.77 -10.96 -0.73
N LEU A 58 2.53 -10.56 -0.45
CA LEU A 58 2.23 -9.75 0.72
C LEU A 58 2.47 -10.58 1.99
N ALA A 59 3.53 -10.28 2.73
CA ALA A 59 3.92 -11.06 3.89
C ALA A 59 3.22 -10.59 5.18
N GLU A 60 2.94 -9.30 5.29
CA GLU A 60 2.29 -8.71 6.46
C GLU A 60 1.54 -7.43 6.09
N ILE A 61 0.36 -7.24 6.66
CA ILE A 61 -0.41 -5.99 6.60
C ILE A 61 -0.34 -5.32 7.97
N ARG A 62 0.12 -4.07 8.01
CA ARG A 62 0.20 -3.27 9.24
C ARG A 62 -0.99 -2.33 9.44
N VAL A 63 -1.73 -2.04 8.38
CA VAL A 63 -2.82 -1.05 8.35
C VAL A 63 -4.08 -1.72 7.84
N HIS A 64 -5.22 -1.48 8.49
CA HIS A 64 -6.48 -2.12 8.13
C HIS A 64 -7.40 -1.13 7.41
N ASP A 65 -8.54 -1.63 6.91
CA ASP A 65 -9.60 -0.78 6.38
C ASP A 65 -10.00 0.29 7.40
N ASP A 66 -10.32 1.49 6.89
CA ASP A 66 -10.65 2.69 7.66
C ASP A 66 -9.49 3.27 8.50
N ASP A 67 -8.29 2.67 8.46
CA ASP A 67 -7.13 3.15 9.18
C ASP A 67 -6.48 4.37 8.49
N LYS A 68 -6.02 5.33 9.30
CA LYS A 68 -5.39 6.58 8.84
C LYS A 68 -3.88 6.44 8.83
N VAL A 69 -3.32 6.51 7.64
CA VAL A 69 -1.88 6.42 7.41
C VAL A 69 -1.34 7.73 6.83
N LYS A 70 -0.05 7.95 7.00
CA LYS A 70 0.64 9.14 6.51
C LYS A 70 1.57 8.82 5.37
N VAL A 71 1.94 9.83 4.60
CA VAL A 71 2.99 9.68 3.58
C VAL A 71 4.28 9.16 4.25
N GLY A 72 4.84 8.09 3.68
CA GLY A 72 6.01 7.41 4.23
C GLY A 72 5.73 6.40 5.34
N ASP A 73 4.47 6.24 5.76
CA ASP A 73 4.09 5.23 6.74
C ASP A 73 4.09 3.82 6.13
N ILE A 74 4.31 2.80 6.96
CA ILE A 74 4.47 1.42 6.52
C ILE A 74 3.08 0.77 6.48
N LEU A 75 2.59 0.52 5.26
CA LEU A 75 1.32 -0.17 5.03
C LEU A 75 1.46 -1.67 5.26
N GLY A 76 2.61 -2.25 4.89
CA GLY A 76 2.87 -3.67 5.04
C GLY A 76 4.27 -4.08 4.61
N ILE A 77 4.51 -5.39 4.58
CA ILE A 77 5.75 -6.01 4.09
C ILE A 77 5.42 -6.86 2.87
N ILE A 78 6.13 -6.64 1.76
CA ILE A 78 6.10 -7.50 0.58
C ILE A 78 7.39 -8.33 0.57
N GLU A 79 7.28 -9.65 0.53
CA GLU A 79 8.39 -10.56 0.37
C GLU A 79 8.58 -10.93 -1.10
N THR A 80 9.77 -10.68 -1.64
CA THR A 80 10.11 -11.06 -3.01
C THR A 80 11.03 -12.27 -2.98
N ALA A 81 10.70 -13.27 -3.79
CA ALA A 81 11.59 -14.39 -4.08
C ALA A 81 12.57 -13.96 -5.18
N SER A 82 13.44 -12.99 -4.84
CA SER A 82 14.69 -12.81 -5.58
C SER A 82 15.78 -13.73 -5.05
#